data_AF-X1TG99-F1
#
_entry.id   AF-X1TG99-F1
#
_cell.length_a   1.000
_cell.length_b   1.000
_cell.length_c   1.000
_cell.angle_alpha   90.00
_cell.angle_beta   90.00
_cell.angle_gamma   90.00
#
_symmetry.space_group_name_H-M   'P 1'
#
loop_
_entity.id
_entity.type
_entity.pdbx_description
1 polymer ?
#
loop_
_entity_poly.entity_id
_entity_poly.type
_entity_poly.pdbx_seq_one_letter_code
_entity_poly.pdbx_strand_id
1 'polypeptide(L)'
;MIYDPYQFHRSGLSLAKEGLPMQEFPQTTDRLVECGENLYSLIKGRNLVVYGDREIRDHILKAIAKESSRGFRLVKSKQSDRIDLAISLAMASLKAIGISEGQTRVRWLEEPEDLTQAERRKQFIESDEDDESHALPESYHQL
;
A
#
# COMPACT_ATOMS: atom_id res chain seq x y z
N MET A 1 -4.40 -1.75 -6.83
CA MET A 1 -3.26 -1.84 -5.91
C MET A 1 -1.99 -1.47 -6.66
N ILE A 2 -1.13 -0.63 -6.08
CA ILE A 2 0.17 -0.30 -6.68
C ILE A 2 1.31 -0.97 -5.91
N TYR A 3 2.38 -1.35 -6.60
CA TYR A 3 3.54 -2.00 -5.99
C TYR A 3 4.84 -1.60 -6.68
N ASP A 4 5.95 -1.65 -5.95
CA ASP A 4 7.28 -1.51 -6.55
C ASP A 4 7.71 -2.86 -7.16
N PRO A 5 8.05 -2.95 -8.45
CA PRO A 5 8.48 -4.19 -9.08
C PRO A 5 9.76 -4.78 -8.49
N TYR A 6 10.60 -3.99 -7.80
CA TYR A 6 11.81 -4.52 -7.18
C TYR A 6 11.45 -5.61 -6.15
N GLN A 7 11.90 -6.84 -6.39
CA GLN A 7 11.61 -8.06 -5.61
C GLN A 7 10.14 -8.52 -5.59
N PHE A 8 9.16 -7.66 -5.91
CA PHE A 8 7.74 -8.03 -5.90
C PHE A 8 7.15 -8.36 -7.28
N HIS A 9 7.89 -8.21 -8.38
CA HIS A 9 7.37 -8.41 -9.74
C HIS A 9 6.72 -9.79 -9.96
N ARG A 10 7.36 -10.88 -9.51
CA ARG A 10 6.79 -12.23 -9.63
C ARG A 10 5.44 -12.35 -8.89
N SER A 11 5.38 -11.88 -7.65
CA SER A 11 4.17 -11.92 -6.83
C SER A 11 3.07 -11.04 -7.43
N GLY A 12 3.43 -9.85 -7.92
CA GLY A 12 2.51 -8.97 -8.64
C GLY A 12 1.86 -9.64 -9.85
N LEU A 13 2.63 -10.38 -10.65
CA LEU A 13 2.10 -11.15 -11.78
C LEU A 13 1.19 -12.32 -11.34
N SER A 14 1.52 -13.02 -10.26
CA SER A 14 0.65 -14.08 -9.72
C SER A 14 -0.69 -13.51 -9.26
N LEU A 15 -0.66 -12.43 -8.47
CA LEU A 15 -1.86 -11.75 -7.99
C LEU A 15 -2.69 -11.16 -9.15
N ALA A 16 -2.05 -10.66 -10.19
CA ALA A 16 -2.74 -10.20 -11.39
C ALA A 16 -3.47 -11.35 -12.12
N LYS A 17 -2.86 -12.55 -12.19
CA LYS A 17 -3.51 -13.74 -12.75
C LYS A 17 -4.71 -14.21 -11.92
N GLU A 18 -4.69 -13.94 -10.61
CA GLU A 18 -5.80 -14.20 -9.70
C GLU A 18 -6.92 -13.14 -9.79
N GLY A 19 -6.76 -12.11 -10.64
CA GLY A 19 -7.78 -11.08 -10.88
C GLY A 19 -7.61 -9.82 -10.03
N LEU A 20 -6.52 -9.69 -9.26
CA LEU A 20 -6.26 -8.46 -8.51
C LEU A 20 -5.76 -7.35 -9.44
N PRO A 21 -6.28 -6.12 -9.32
CA PRO A 21 -5.86 -5.00 -10.16
C PRO A 21 -4.48 -4.47 -9.71
N MET A 22 -3.43 -5.16 -10.15
CA MET A 22 -2.04 -4.87 -9.83
C MET A 22 -1.45 -3.87 -10.84
N GLN A 23 -0.88 -2.77 -10.35
CA GLN A 23 -0.22 -1.76 -11.18
C GLN A 23 1.20 -1.50 -10.70
N GLU A 24 2.16 -1.56 -11.63
CA GLU A 24 3.55 -1.27 -11.33
C GLU A 24 3.78 0.22 -11.05
N PHE A 25 4.50 0.48 -9.97
CA PHE A 25 4.96 1.80 -9.57
C PHE A 25 6.45 1.74 -9.18
N PRO A 26 7.36 1.66 -10.18
CA PRO A 26 8.80 1.75 -9.93
C PRO A 26 9.18 2.98 -9.10
N GLN A 27 9.99 2.77 -8.07
CA GLN A 27 10.53 3.80 -7.17
C GLN A 27 11.63 4.65 -7.82
N THR A 28 11.33 5.29 -8.96
CA THR A 28 12.23 6.26 -9.59
C THR A 28 12.33 7.53 -8.76
N THR A 29 13.44 8.27 -8.89
CA THR A 29 13.67 9.51 -8.14
C THR A 29 12.51 10.50 -8.28
N ASP A 30 12.03 10.75 -9.51
CA ASP A 30 10.96 11.73 -9.74
C ASP A 30 9.63 11.31 -9.08
N ARG A 31 9.29 10.02 -9.12
CA ARG A 31 8.10 9.48 -8.43
C ARG A 31 8.21 9.52 -6.92
N LEU A 32 9.41 9.27 -6.39
CA LEU A 32 9.66 9.35 -4.95
C LEU A 32 9.60 10.79 -4.44
N VAL A 33 9.99 11.76 -5.27
CA VAL A 33 9.80 13.19 -4.97
C VAL A 33 8.32 13.52 -4.93
N GLU A 34 7.57 13.15 -5.98
CA GLU A 34 6.11 13.35 -6.03
C GLU A 34 5.39 12.73 -4.83
N CYS A 35 5.72 11.49 -4.47
CA CYS A 35 5.17 10.81 -3.29
C CYS A 35 5.51 11.56 -1.99
N GLY A 36 6.76 12.02 -1.84
CA GLY A 36 7.23 12.71 -0.65
C GLY A 36 6.55 14.07 -0.45
N GLU A 37 6.48 14.87 -1.51
CA GLU A 37 5.84 16.18 -1.50
C GLU A 37 4.33 16.08 -1.24
N ASN A 38 3.68 15.10 -1.86
CA ASN A 38 2.27 14.82 -1.64
C ASN A 38 1.98 14.46 -0.18
N LEU A 39 2.73 13.49 0.37
CA LEU A 39 2.53 13.04 1.74
C LEU A 39 2.77 14.18 2.74
N TYR A 40 3.80 14.98 2.54
CA TYR A 40 4.06 16.15 3.38
C TYR A 40 2.93 17.17 3.32
N SER A 41 2.39 17.44 2.12
CA SER A 41 1.28 18.38 1.94
C SER A 41 0.03 17.91 2.68
N LEU A 42 -0.28 16.61 2.62
CA LEU A 42 -1.36 16.01 3.39
C LEU A 42 -1.16 16.12 4.90
N ILE A 43 0.06 15.84 5.40
CA ILE A 43 0.39 15.95 6.82
C ILE A 43 0.27 17.40 7.30
N LYS A 44 0.88 18.34 6.57
CA LYS A 44 0.85 19.78 6.89
C LYS A 44 -0.57 20.34 6.83
N GLY A 45 -1.36 19.90 5.86
CA GLY A 45 -2.77 20.25 5.71
C GLY A 45 -3.71 19.55 6.68
N ARG A 46 -3.23 18.61 7.50
CA ARG A 46 -4.04 17.74 8.38
C ARG A 46 -5.13 16.95 7.63
N ASN A 47 -4.83 16.59 6.39
CA ASN A 47 -5.73 15.86 5.48
C ASN A 47 -5.35 14.38 5.36
N LEU A 48 -4.61 13.84 6.34
CA LEU A 48 -4.19 12.45 6.38
C LEU A 48 -4.80 11.75 7.60
N VAL A 49 -5.50 10.65 7.36
CA VAL A 49 -5.97 9.73 8.41
C VAL A 49 -5.27 8.39 8.20
N VAL A 50 -4.65 7.86 9.25
CA VAL A 50 -3.98 6.56 9.26
C VAL A 50 -4.45 5.76 10.46
N TYR A 51 -4.40 4.43 10.35
CA TYR A 51 -4.66 3.53 11.47
C TYR A 51 -3.63 3.74 12.58
N GLY A 52 -4.08 3.58 13.83
CA GLY A 52 -3.24 3.71 15.02
C GLY A 52 -2.31 2.52 15.22
N ASP A 53 -1.33 2.36 14.34
CA ASP A 53 -0.37 1.27 14.36
C ASP A 53 1.03 1.73 14.81
N ARG A 54 1.71 0.89 15.60
CA ARG A 54 3.03 1.22 16.17
C ARG A 54 4.15 1.12 15.13
N GLU A 55 4.10 0.14 14.23
CA GLU A 55 5.11 -0.08 13.21
C GLU A 55 5.07 1.02 12.15
N ILE A 56 3.87 1.40 11.71
CA ILE A 56 3.68 2.54 10.79
C ILE A 56 4.28 3.81 11.40
N ARG A 57 3.99 4.07 12.69
CA ARG A 57 4.53 5.24 13.39
C ARG A 57 6.06 5.21 13.46
N ASP A 58 6.65 4.08 13.80
CA ASP A 58 8.10 3.92 13.87
C ASP A 58 8.78 4.14 12.51
N HIS A 59 8.22 3.57 11.44
CA HIS A 59 8.71 3.79 10.07
C HIS A 59 8.61 5.26 9.64
N ILE A 60 7.53 5.96 9.99
CA ILE A 60 7.36 7.39 9.71
C ILE A 60 8.41 8.21 10.48
N LEU A 61 8.64 7.91 11.76
CA LEU A 61 9.60 8.64 12.60
C LEU A 61 11.06 8.45 12.14
N LYS A 62 11.37 7.30 11.53
CA LYS A 62 12.69 7.00 10.94
C LYS A 62 12.90 7.61 9.55
N ALA A 63 11.84 8.07 8.89
CA ALA A 63 11.91 8.70 7.59
C ALA A 63 12.28 10.19 7.73
N ILE A 64 13.25 10.63 6.95
CA ILE A 64 13.69 12.03 6.85
C ILE A 64 13.56 12.53 5.42
N ALA A 65 13.37 13.84 5.24
CA ALA A 65 13.36 14.46 3.92
C ALA A 65 14.80 14.72 3.45
N LYS A 66 15.10 14.32 2.21
CA LYS A 66 16.33 14.69 1.51
C LYS A 66 16.00 15.59 0.34
N GLU A 67 16.41 16.85 0.44
CA GLU A 67 16.23 17.84 -0.61
C GLU A 67 17.12 17.57 -1.83
N SER A 68 16.63 18.01 -2.98
CA SER A 68 17.30 18.01 -4.27
C SER A 68 16.82 19.22 -5.08
N SER A 69 17.42 19.46 -6.24
CA SER A 69 17.00 20.54 -7.14
C SER A 69 15.58 20.39 -7.69
N ARG A 70 14.98 19.19 -7.61
CA ARG A 70 13.64 18.89 -8.12
C ARG A 70 12.57 18.79 -7.04
N GLY A 71 12.93 19.00 -5.77
CA GLY A 71 12.05 18.72 -4.62
C GLY A 71 12.73 17.82 -3.60
N PHE A 72 11.98 17.31 -2.63
CA PHE A 72 12.51 16.39 -1.62
C PHE A 72 11.89 15.00 -1.75
N ARG A 73 12.65 13.98 -1.33
CA ARG A 73 12.18 12.60 -1.21
C ARG A 73 12.41 12.07 0.19
N LEU A 74 11.67 11.04 0.57
CA LEU A 74 11.90 10.34 1.84
C LEU A 74 13.15 9.45 1.74
N VAL A 75 13.98 9.52 2.77
CA VAL A 75 15.15 8.66 2.96
C VAL A 75 15.21 8.20 4.40
N LYS A 76 16.02 7.17 4.65
CA LYS A 76 16.24 6.64 6.01
C LYS A 76 17.10 7.61 6.82
N SER A 77 16.82 7.77 8.10
CA SER A 77 17.70 8.50 9.03
C SER A 77 19.04 7.78 9.20
N LYS A 78 19.01 6.46 9.44
CA LYS A 78 20.17 5.57 9.49
C LYS A 78 20.04 4.46 8.46
N GLN A 79 21.16 3.92 8.00
CA GLN A 79 21.16 2.83 7.01
C GLN A 79 20.40 1.57 7.51
N SER A 80 20.48 1.29 8.82
CA SER A 80 19.79 0.19 9.50
C SER A 80 18.28 0.36 9.59
N ASP A 81 17.75 1.57 9.37
CA ASP A 81 16.33 1.83 9.54
C ASP A 81 15.49 1.18 8.43
N ARG A 82 14.25 0.86 8.78
CA ARG A 82 13.21 0.41 7.87
C ARG A 82 12.20 1.54 7.74
N ILE A 83 11.88 1.90 6.49
CA ILE A 83 10.91 2.95 6.17
C ILE A 83 9.90 2.47 5.13
N ASP A 84 9.85 1.15 4.88
CA ASP A 84 9.07 0.57 3.79
C ASP A 84 7.57 0.88 3.94
N LEU A 85 7.02 0.83 5.16
CA LEU A 85 5.67 1.29 5.48
C LEU A 85 5.44 2.79 5.22
N ALA A 86 6.43 3.65 5.49
CA ALA A 86 6.32 5.09 5.21
C ALA A 86 6.31 5.38 3.70
N ILE A 87 7.12 4.66 2.93
CA ILE A 87 7.10 4.74 1.46
C ILE A 87 5.78 4.19 0.91
N SER A 88 5.31 3.06 1.44
CA SER A 88 4.03 2.46 1.06
C SER A 88 2.86 3.41 1.34
N LEU A 89 2.87 4.09 2.49
CA LEU A 89 1.92 5.14 2.82
C LEU A 89 1.98 6.32 1.85
N ALA A 90 3.19 6.80 1.50
CA ALA A 90 3.37 7.89 0.55
C ALA A 90 2.77 7.53 -0.83
N MET A 91 3.09 6.34 -1.33
CA MET A 91 2.55 5.79 -2.57
C MET A 91 1.02 5.67 -2.53
N ALA A 92 0.47 5.09 -1.46
CA ALA A 92 -0.97 4.93 -1.27
C ALA A 92 -1.68 6.29 -1.24
N SER A 93 -1.13 7.27 -0.52
CA SER A 93 -1.70 8.61 -0.40
C SER A 93 -1.72 9.38 -1.73
N LEU A 94 -0.67 9.24 -2.54
CA LEU A 94 -0.60 9.85 -3.88
C LEU A 94 -1.68 9.28 -4.80
N LYS A 95 -1.87 7.96 -4.77
CA LYS A 95 -2.95 7.32 -5.55
C LYS A 95 -4.33 7.67 -5.03
N ALA A 96 -4.52 7.81 -3.72
CA ALA A 96 -5.81 8.20 -3.15
C ALA A 96 -6.28 9.58 -3.65
N ILE A 97 -5.36 10.55 -3.76
CA ILE A 97 -5.70 11.88 -4.32
C ILE A 97 -5.95 11.80 -5.82
N GLY A 98 -5.14 11.04 -6.56
CA GLY A 98 -5.39 10.83 -7.99
C GLY A 98 -6.75 10.17 -8.28
N ILE A 99 -7.25 9.32 -7.37
CA ILE A 99 -8.60 8.73 -7.44
C ILE A 99 -9.70 9.79 -7.21
N SER A 100 -9.41 10.83 -6.42
CA SER A 100 -10.33 11.95 -6.17
C SER A 100 -10.45 12.88 -7.38
N GLU A 101 -9.35 13.14 -8.10
CA GLU A 101 -9.34 14.05 -9.26
C GLU A 101 -9.69 13.36 -10.59
N GLY A 102 -9.54 12.03 -10.68
CA GLY A 102 -9.76 11.26 -11.89
C GLY A 102 -10.82 10.19 -11.70
N GLN A 103 -12.03 10.46 -12.19
CA GLN A 103 -13.07 9.47 -12.50
C GLN A 103 -13.24 8.39 -11.42
N THR A 104 -14.13 8.63 -10.45
CA THR A 104 -14.85 7.51 -9.83
C THR A 104 -15.58 6.78 -10.97
N ARG A 105 -14.95 5.77 -11.58
CA ARG A 105 -15.66 4.82 -12.43
C ARG A 105 -16.55 4.04 -11.47
N VAL A 106 -17.78 4.51 -11.29
CA VAL A 106 -18.87 3.67 -10.83
C VAL A 106 -18.97 2.56 -11.87
N ARG A 107 -18.32 1.44 -11.58
CA ARG A 107 -18.38 0.24 -12.41
C ARG A 107 -19.58 -0.53 -11.89
N TRP A 108 -20.72 -0.39 -12.57
CA TRP A 108 -21.87 -1.24 -12.33
C TRP A 108 -21.45 -2.68 -12.68
N LEU A 109 -21.56 -3.58 -11.71
CA LEU A 109 -21.26 -5.02 -11.87
C LEU A 109 -22.41 -5.69 -12.64
N GLU A 110 -22.72 -5.19 -13.84
CA GLU A 110 -23.82 -5.70 -14.66
C GLU A 110 -23.34 -6.73 -15.70
N GLU A 111 -22.04 -6.75 -15.99
CA GLU A 111 -21.45 -7.68 -16.95
C GLU A 111 -21.13 -9.05 -16.28
N PRO A 112 -21.55 -10.18 -16.88
CA PRO A 112 -21.37 -11.52 -16.30
C PRO A 112 -19.92 -11.88 -15.94
N GLU A 113 -18.94 -11.30 -16.64
CA GLU A 113 -17.52 -11.53 -16.40
C GLU A 113 -17.05 -10.90 -15.07
N ASP A 114 -17.63 -9.77 -14.67
CA ASP A 114 -17.28 -9.05 -13.44
C ASP A 114 -17.88 -9.73 -12.19
N LEU A 115 -18.99 -10.46 -12.34
CA LEU A 115 -19.60 -11.27 -11.27
C LEU A 115 -18.70 -12.44 -10.87
N THR A 116 -18.06 -13.12 -11.83
CA THR A 116 -17.15 -14.23 -11.53
C THR A 116 -15.94 -13.80 -10.70
N GLN A 117 -15.46 -12.56 -10.86
CA GLN A 117 -14.35 -12.03 -10.06
C GLN A 117 -14.81 -11.52 -8.68
N ALA A 118 -16.02 -10.98 -8.57
CA ALA A 118 -16.62 -10.62 -7.29
C ALA A 118 -16.96 -11.86 -6.45
N GLU A 119 -17.44 -12.94 -7.09
CA GLU A 119 -17.68 -14.24 -6.49
C GLU A 119 -16.37 -14.91 -6.07
N ARG A 120 -15.32 -14.86 -6.90
CA ARG A 120 -13.97 -15.31 -6.53
C ARG A 120 -13.38 -14.51 -5.35
N ARG A 121 -13.64 -13.20 -5.29
CA ARG A 121 -13.25 -12.36 -4.13
C ARG A 121 -14.01 -12.75 -2.87
N LYS A 122 -15.31 -13.03 -2.96
CA LYS A 122 -16.09 -13.53 -1.83
C LYS A 122 -15.58 -14.89 -1.37
N GLN A 123 -15.26 -15.78 -2.30
CA GLN A 123 -14.73 -17.11 -2.01
C GLN A 123 -13.32 -17.07 -1.39
N PHE A 124 -12.51 -16.06 -1.72
CA PHE A 124 -11.21 -15.80 -1.09
C PHE A 124 -11.35 -15.23 0.33
N ILE A 125 -12.35 -14.38 0.57
CA ILE A 125 -12.62 -13.80 1.90
C ILE A 125 -13.27 -14.84 2.83
N GLU A 126 -14.22 -15.63 2.33
CA GLU A 126 -14.88 -16.71 3.09
C GLU A 126 -13.89 -17.85 3.40
N SER A 127 -12.92 -18.15 2.52
CA SER A 127 -11.89 -19.14 2.83
C SER A 127 -10.93 -18.72 3.94
N ASP A 128 -10.75 -17.41 4.16
CA ASP A 128 -9.93 -16.87 5.25
C ASP A 128 -10.73 -16.76 6.57
N GLU A 129 -12.07 -16.69 6.52
CA GLU A 129 -12.96 -16.70 7.70
C GLU A 129 -13.21 -18.11 8.25
N ASP A 130 -13.17 -19.15 7.41
CA ASP A 130 -13.35 -20.55 7.86
C ASP A 130 -12.08 -21.16 8.53
N ASP A 131 -10.93 -20.49 8.44
CA ASP A 131 -9.69 -20.89 9.14
C ASP A 131 -9.57 -20.30 10.56
N GLU A 132 -10.66 -19.76 11.12
CA GLU A 132 -10.78 -19.34 12.52
C GLU A 132 -11.07 -20.53 13.47
N SER A 133 -10.64 -21.74 13.12
CA SER A 133 -10.74 -22.94 13.97
C SER A 133 -9.42 -23.65 14.25
N HIS A 134 -8.29 -23.14 13.75
CA HIS A 134 -6.99 -23.55 14.28
C HIS A 134 -6.65 -22.71 15.52
N ALA A 135 -7.15 -23.18 16.66
CA ALA A 135 -6.59 -22.83 17.95
C ALA A 135 -5.06 -22.89 17.87
N LEU A 136 -4.39 -21.77 18.18
CA LEU A 136 -2.94 -21.70 18.26
C LEU A 136 -2.44 -22.86 19.15
N PRO A 137 -1.42 -23.62 18.74
CA PRO A 137 -0.87 -24.68 19.57
C PRO A 137 -0.52 -24.14 20.96
N GLU A 138 -0.87 -24.87 22.03
CA GLU A 138 -0.67 -24.46 23.43
C GLU A 138 0.77 -24.04 23.78
N SER A 139 1.75 -24.38 22.93
CA SER A 139 3.14 -23.96 23.06
C SER A 139 3.38 -22.45 22.92
N TYR A 140 2.41 -21.66 22.46
CA TYR A 140 2.52 -20.19 22.33
C TYR A 140 2.04 -19.40 23.55
N HIS A 141 1.45 -20.05 24.56
CA HIS A 141 0.96 -19.39 25.78
C HIS A 141 2.01 -19.25 26.90
N GLN A 142 3.26 -19.67 26.67
CA GLN A 142 4.34 -19.48 27.63
C GLN A 142 5.63 -19.03 26.95
N LEU A 143 5.72 -17.72 26.67
CA LEU A 143 6.97 -16.94 26.66
C LEU A 143 6.68 -15.50 27.09
#